data_AF-A0A2W6DW93-F1
#
_entry.id   AF-A0A2W6DW93-F1
#
_cell.length_a   1.000
_cell.length_b   1.000
_cell.length_c   1.000
_cell.angle_alpha   90.00
_cell.angle_beta   90.00
_cell.angle_gamma   90.00
#
_symmetry.space_group_name_H-M   'P 1'
#
loop_
_entity.id
_entity.type
_entity.pdbx_description
1 polymer ?
#
loop_
_entity_poly.entity_id
_entity_poly.type
_entity_poly.pdbx_seq_one_letter_code
_entity_poly.pdbx_strand_id
1 'polypeptide(L)'
;MLVTEEGREPGTPEALHRLSDILLRSYTVRELLWCASCDVPWVPLLLRPMSRYYVCSKKACSHPAMPARLMEYRVWSRFVRACGTLAQGVPKERRHDVLRQELSRVVVGEGMVLRFEWQE
;
A
#
# COMPACT_ATOMS: atom_id res chain seq x y z
N MET A 1 -13.05 17.83 -51.06
CA MET A 1 -11.89 17.09 -50.54
C MET A 1 -11.98 17.20 -49.02
N LEU A 2 -12.62 16.23 -48.37
CA LEU A 2 -12.81 16.18 -46.92
C LEU A 2 -11.87 15.10 -46.42
N VAL A 3 -10.88 15.49 -45.62
CA VAL A 3 -10.10 14.55 -44.81
C VAL A 3 -10.71 14.61 -43.42
N THR A 4 -11.53 13.61 -43.10
CA THR A 4 -12.04 13.40 -41.75
C THR A 4 -10.93 12.83 -40.88
N GLU A 5 -10.54 13.59 -39.87
CA GLU A 5 -9.76 13.12 -38.73
C GLU A 5 -10.63 12.17 -37.89
N GLU A 6 -10.39 10.86 -37.96
CA GLU A 6 -10.94 9.92 -36.99
C GLU A 6 -9.92 8.83 -36.66
N GLY A 7 -9.73 8.58 -35.37
CA GLY A 7 -9.13 7.33 -34.88
C GLY A 7 -7.82 7.44 -34.09
N ARG A 8 -7.67 8.41 -33.17
CA ARG A 8 -6.66 8.27 -32.11
C ARG A 8 -7.24 7.34 -31.03
N GLU A 9 -6.89 6.06 -31.08
CA GLU A 9 -7.17 5.15 -29.96
C GLU A 9 -6.63 5.81 -28.66
N PRO A 10 -7.43 5.89 -27.58
CA PRO A 10 -6.92 6.38 -26.30
C PRO A 10 -5.76 5.45 -25.91
N GLY A 11 -4.56 6.01 -25.91
CA GLY A 11 -3.33 5.24 -25.88
C GLY A 11 -3.32 4.24 -24.74
N THR A 12 -3.12 2.97 -25.07
CA THR A 12 -2.92 1.83 -24.16
C THR A 12 -2.05 2.17 -22.92
N PRO A 13 -1.00 3.01 -23.00
CA PRO A 13 -0.21 3.41 -21.83
C PRO A 13 -1.00 4.18 -20.76
N GLU A 14 -1.93 5.06 -21.15
CA GLU A 14 -2.70 5.88 -20.20
C GLU A 14 -3.71 5.02 -19.44
N ALA A 15 -4.39 4.11 -20.14
CA ALA A 15 -5.31 3.16 -19.52
C ALA A 15 -4.60 2.23 -18.53
N LEU A 16 -3.41 1.71 -18.90
CA LEU A 16 -2.60 0.88 -18.02
C LEU A 16 -2.10 1.65 -16.79
N HIS A 17 -1.71 2.91 -16.95
CA HIS A 17 -1.30 3.75 -15.82
C HIS A 17 -2.46 3.98 -14.85
N ARG A 18 -3.64 4.35 -15.35
CA ARG A 18 -4.86 4.51 -14.54
C ARG A 18 -5.23 3.22 -13.80
N LEU A 19 -5.14 2.06 -14.45
CA LEU A 19 -5.39 0.77 -13.81
C LEU A 19 -4.37 0.48 -12.71
N SER A 20 -3.08 0.76 -12.95
CA SER A 20 -2.03 0.65 -11.93
C SER A 20 -2.34 1.52 -10.71
N ASP A 21 -2.73 2.77 -10.92
CA ASP A 21 -3.08 3.69 -9.83
C ASP A 21 -4.30 3.22 -9.03
N ILE A 22 -5.35 2.75 -9.72
CA ILE A 22 -6.54 2.19 -9.07
C ILE A 22 -6.16 0.98 -8.21
N LEU A 23 -5.34 0.08 -8.77
CA LEU A 23 -4.88 -1.10 -8.05
C LEU A 23 -4.01 -0.72 -6.85
N LEU A 24 -3.11 0.25 -6.98
CA LEU A 24 -2.28 0.73 -5.87
C LEU A 24 -3.10 1.41 -4.78
N ARG A 25 -4.13 2.20 -5.12
CA ARG A 25 -5.03 2.83 -4.14
C ARG A 25 -5.78 1.82 -3.28
N SER A 26 -5.95 0.58 -3.75
CA SER A 26 -6.54 -0.50 -2.95
C SER A 26 -5.66 -0.92 -1.76
N TYR A 27 -4.37 -0.58 -1.77
CA TYR A 27 -3.39 -0.86 -0.71
C TYR A 27 -3.33 0.29 0.28
N THR A 28 -3.94 0.11 1.46
CA THR A 28 -4.08 1.16 2.47
C THR A 28 -2.74 1.57 3.09
N VAL A 29 -1.80 0.64 3.23
CA VAL A 29 -0.50 0.88 3.89
C VAL A 29 0.66 0.87 2.88
N ARG A 30 0.37 1.10 1.59
CA ARG A 30 1.40 1.32 0.57
C ARG A 30 2.35 2.43 1.02
N GLU A 31 3.62 2.35 0.60
CA GLU A 31 4.67 3.34 0.88
C GLU A 31 5.08 3.51 2.36
N LEU A 32 4.32 2.95 3.31
CA LEU A 32 4.62 3.06 4.74
C LEU A 32 5.40 1.85 5.29
N LEU A 33 5.33 0.69 4.66
CA LEU A 33 5.93 -0.54 5.20
C LEU A 33 7.41 -0.67 4.87
N TRP A 34 8.22 -1.00 5.88
CA TRP A 34 9.67 -1.19 5.75
C TRP A 34 10.12 -2.52 6.36
N CYS A 35 11.10 -3.17 5.76
CA CYS A 35 11.65 -4.43 6.25
C CYS A 35 12.72 -4.16 7.31
N ALA A 36 12.58 -4.67 8.53
CA ALA A 36 13.59 -4.50 9.57
C ALA A 36 14.95 -5.12 9.18
N SER A 37 14.94 -6.30 8.57
CA SER A 37 16.16 -7.06 8.27
C SER A 37 16.90 -6.57 7.03
N CYS A 38 16.20 -5.93 6.09
CA CYS A 38 16.78 -5.50 4.81
C CYS A 38 16.87 -3.98 4.66
N ASP A 39 16.22 -3.22 5.54
CA ASP A 39 16.08 -1.77 5.49
C ASP A 39 15.66 -1.23 4.12
N VAL A 40 14.65 -1.89 3.54
CA VAL A 40 14.05 -1.51 2.25
C VAL A 40 12.52 -1.54 2.36
N PRO A 41 11.81 -0.80 1.50
CA PRO A 41 10.35 -0.79 1.51
C PRO A 41 9.78 -2.17 1.16
N TRP A 42 8.63 -2.47 1.75
CA TRP A 42 7.73 -3.47 1.23
C TRP A 42 6.85 -2.85 0.15
N VAL A 43 6.64 -3.60 -0.93
CA VAL A 43 5.87 -3.15 -2.09
C VAL A 43 4.57 -3.95 -2.23
N PRO A 44 3.50 -3.33 -2.74
CA PRO A 44 2.29 -4.04 -3.15
C PRO A 44 2.61 -5.12 -4.19
N LEU A 45 1.98 -6.28 -4.04
CA LEU A 45 2.07 -7.40 -4.97
C LEU A 45 0.67 -7.97 -5.21
N LEU A 46 0.25 -7.97 -6.47
CA LEU A 46 -1.01 -8.58 -6.90
C LEU A 46 -0.73 -9.92 -7.58
N LEU A 47 -1.21 -11.01 -6.99
CA LEU A 47 -1.11 -12.36 -7.55
C LEU A 47 -2.45 -12.80 -8.12
N ARG A 48 -2.46 -13.71 -9.11
CA ARG A 48 -3.70 -14.29 -9.63
C ARG A 48 -4.38 -15.16 -8.56
N PRO A 49 -5.72 -15.15 -8.43
CA PRO A 49 -6.71 -14.40 -9.23
C PRO A 49 -7.13 -13.07 -8.56
N MET A 50 -6.21 -12.13 -8.36
CA MET A 50 -6.40 -10.84 -7.66
C MET A 50 -6.20 -10.86 -6.14
N SER A 51 -5.39 -11.78 -5.64
CA SER A 51 -4.97 -11.80 -4.24
C SER A 51 -3.89 -10.74 -3.98
N ARG A 52 -4.15 -9.85 -3.01
CA ARG A 52 -3.26 -8.73 -2.65
C ARG A 52 -2.31 -9.11 -1.54
N TYR A 53 -1.03 -8.78 -1.72
CA TYR A 53 0.05 -9.01 -0.76
C TYR A 53 0.92 -7.76 -0.62
N TYR A 54 1.67 -7.68 0.47
CA TYR A 54 2.88 -6.87 0.55
C TYR A 54 4.08 -7.82 0.58
N VAL A 55 5.16 -7.45 -0.08
CA VAL A 55 6.41 -8.23 -0.06
C VAL A 55 7.60 -7.29 0.10
N CYS A 56 8.64 -7.74 0.79
CA CYS A 56 9.92 -7.01 0.80
C CYS A 56 10.43 -6.86 -0.65
N SER A 57 10.85 -5.65 -1.03
CA SER A 57 11.40 -5.39 -2.37
C SER A 57 12.72 -6.12 -2.66
N LYS A 58 13.43 -6.56 -1.61
CA LYS A 58 14.66 -7.36 -1.76
C LYS A 58 14.30 -8.83 -1.99
N LYS A 59 14.61 -9.34 -3.19
CA LYS A 59 14.28 -10.72 -3.65
C LYS A 59 14.76 -11.85 -2.72
N ALA A 60 15.90 -11.66 -2.04
CA ALA A 60 16.48 -12.67 -1.14
C ALA A 60 16.05 -12.50 0.33
N CYS A 61 15.04 -11.68 0.61
CA CYS A 61 14.53 -11.51 1.96
C CYS A 61 13.81 -12.79 2.42
N SER A 62 14.07 -13.22 3.66
CA SER A 62 13.42 -14.39 4.27
C SER A 62 11.97 -14.14 4.71
N HIS A 63 11.53 -12.88 4.77
CA HIS A 63 10.15 -12.58 5.11
C HIS A 63 9.19 -13.07 4.02
N PRO A 64 8.14 -13.83 4.38
CA PRO A 64 7.15 -14.28 3.42
C PRO A 64 6.34 -13.08 2.90
N ALA A 65 5.77 -13.22 1.70
CA ALA A 65 4.76 -12.29 1.22
C ALA A 65 3.54 -12.33 2.16
N MET A 66 3.06 -11.16 2.58
CA MET A 66 2.02 -11.04 3.59
C MET A 66 0.69 -10.63 2.97
N PRO A 67 -0.43 -11.33 3.26
CA PRO A 67 -1.74 -10.92 2.78
C PRO A 67 -2.05 -9.47 3.15
N ALA A 68 -2.37 -8.65 2.16
CA ALA A 68 -2.54 -7.21 2.35
C ALA A 68 -3.64 -6.89 3.36
N ARG A 69 -4.76 -7.63 3.32
CA ARG A 69 -5.86 -7.49 4.28
C ARG A 69 -5.41 -7.66 5.72
N LEU A 70 -4.53 -8.63 5.99
CA LEU A 70 -4.03 -8.90 7.34
C LEU A 70 -3.09 -7.79 7.81
N MET A 71 -2.18 -7.36 6.94
CA MET A 71 -1.23 -6.29 7.25
C MET A 71 -1.96 -4.96 7.49
N GLU A 72 -2.88 -4.59 6.61
CA GLU A 72 -3.70 -3.38 6.70
C GLU A 72 -4.53 -3.37 7.98
N TYR A 73 -5.16 -4.51 8.33
CA TYR A 73 -5.90 -4.64 9.58
C TYR A 73 -4.99 -4.45 10.80
N ARG A 74 -3.84 -5.13 10.85
CA ARG A 74 -2.92 -5.05 12.00
C ARG A 74 -2.39 -3.63 12.19
N VAL A 75 -1.98 -2.98 11.10
CA VAL A 75 -1.51 -1.59 11.14
C VAL A 75 -2.62 -0.67 11.63
N TRP A 76 -3.80 -0.71 10.99
CA TRP A 76 -4.91 0.18 11.34
C TRP A 76 -5.39 -0.03 12.78
N SER A 77 -5.54 -1.29 13.23
CA SER A 77 -5.97 -1.59 14.60
C SER A 77 -4.94 -1.19 15.65
N ARG A 78 -3.64 -1.16 15.34
CA ARG A 78 -2.61 -0.65 16.25
C ARG A 78 -2.59 0.88 16.25
N PHE A 79 -2.74 1.49 15.07
CA PHE A 79 -2.88 2.95 14.93
C PHE A 79 -4.04 3.50 15.74
N VAL A 80 -5.25 2.92 15.59
CA VAL A 80 -6.44 3.32 16.36
C VAL A 80 -6.23 3.19 17.87
N ARG A 81 -5.51 2.15 18.32
CA ARG A 81 -5.18 1.99 19.75
C ARG A 81 -4.22 3.06 20.27
N ALA A 82 -3.31 3.55 19.44
CA ALA A 82 -2.38 4.59 19.82
C ALA A 82 -3.02 5.99 19.79
N CYS A 83 -3.83 6.29 18.77
CA CYS A 83 -4.43 7.62 18.55
C CYS A 83 -5.83 7.79 19.16
N GLY A 84 -6.44 6.72 19.68
CA GLY A 84 -7.75 6.76 20.32
C GLY A 84 -8.88 7.13 19.35
N THR A 85 -9.76 8.04 19.78
CA THR A 85 -10.99 8.43 19.06
C THR A 85 -10.72 9.16 17.74
N LEU A 86 -9.55 9.80 17.59
CA LEU A 86 -9.16 10.52 16.36
C LEU A 86 -9.20 9.64 15.10
N ALA A 87 -8.94 8.34 15.27
CA ALA A 87 -8.94 7.37 14.18
C ALA A 87 -10.27 6.59 14.08
N GLN A 88 -11.19 6.75 15.03
CA GLN A 88 -12.47 6.06 14.99
C GLN A 88 -13.39 6.70 13.92
N GLY A 89 -14.09 5.86 13.17
CA GLY A 89 -15.01 6.33 12.12
C GLY A 89 -14.35 6.77 10.82
N VAL A 90 -13.01 6.76 10.71
CA VAL A 90 -12.32 7.09 9.44
C VAL A 90 -12.68 6.06 8.35
N PRO A 91 -13.32 6.50 7.24
CA PRO A 91 -13.64 5.63 6.11
C PRO A 91 -12.39 5.00 5.51
N LYS A 92 -12.51 3.78 4.97
CA LYS A 92 -11.37 2.99 4.49
C LYS A 92 -10.53 3.75 3.46
N GLU A 93 -11.19 4.54 2.63
CA GLU A 93 -10.63 5.31 1.51
C GLU A 93 -9.69 6.42 2.01
N ARG A 94 -9.93 6.94 3.21
CA ARG A 94 -9.13 8.01 3.84
C ARG A 94 -8.02 7.50 4.75
N ARG A 95 -8.01 6.21 5.09
CA ARG A 95 -7.06 5.66 6.08
C ARG A 95 -5.61 5.81 5.65
N HIS A 96 -5.32 5.69 4.36
CA HIS A 96 -3.96 5.85 3.86
C HIS A 96 -3.44 7.26 4.14
N ASP A 97 -4.23 8.28 3.84
CA ASP A 97 -3.84 9.68 4.01
C ASP A 97 -3.63 10.01 5.49
N VAL A 98 -4.54 9.55 6.36
CA VAL A 98 -4.41 9.70 7.81
C VAL A 98 -3.14 9.01 8.33
N LEU A 99 -2.87 7.78 7.89
CA LEU A 99 -1.65 7.08 8.28
C LEU A 99 -0.39 7.83 7.81
N ARG A 100 -0.38 8.38 6.59
CA ARG A 100 0.75 9.14 6.05
C ARG A 100 0.99 10.47 6.76
N GLN A 101 -0.05 11.07 7.34
CA GLN A 101 0.06 12.32 8.11
C GLN A 101 0.71 12.08 9.48
N GLU A 102 0.50 10.91 10.07
CA GLU A 102 0.93 10.62 11.44
C GLU A 102 2.18 9.72 11.52
N LEU A 103 2.42 8.89 10.51
CA LEU A 103 3.51 7.91 10.49
C LEU A 103 4.55 8.27 9.43
N SER A 104 5.83 8.21 9.82
CA SER A 104 6.95 8.24 8.89
C SER A 104 7.14 6.88 8.23
N ARG A 105 7.07 5.78 9.01
CA ARG A 105 7.04 4.40 8.51
C ARG A 105 6.52 3.40 9.54
N VAL A 106 6.21 2.21 9.06
CA VAL A 106 5.90 1.02 9.85
C VAL A 106 6.92 -0.07 9.51
N VAL A 107 7.76 -0.41 10.48
CA VAL A 107 8.82 -1.41 10.32
C VAL A 107 8.28 -2.79 10.67
N VAL A 108 8.38 -3.71 9.71
CA VAL A 108 8.01 -5.12 9.80
C VAL A 108 9.23 -5.93 10.21
N GLY A 109 9.22 -6.41 11.45
CA GLY A 109 10.22 -7.29 12.03
C GLY A 109 9.87 -8.77 11.91
N GLU A 110 10.74 -9.58 12.49
CA GLU A 110 10.56 -11.03 12.62
C GLU A 110 9.22 -11.35 13.32
N GLY A 111 8.60 -12.47 12.95
CA GLY A 111 7.28 -12.85 13.47
C GLY A 111 6.16 -11.88 13.08
N MET A 112 6.42 -10.95 12.15
CA MET A 112 5.49 -9.89 11.74
C MET A 112 5.15 -8.93 12.89
N VAL A 113 6.12 -8.69 13.77
CA VAL A 113 6.06 -7.64 14.77
C VAL A 113 6.13 -6.28 14.05
N LEU A 114 5.20 -5.38 14.38
CA LEU A 114 5.11 -4.06 13.79
C LEU A 114 5.62 -3.00 14.76
N ARG A 115 6.63 -2.23 14.34
CA ARG A 115 7.11 -1.04 15.04
C ARG A 115 6.70 0.20 14.26
N PHE A 116 6.08 1.14 14.94
CA PHE A 116 5.56 2.37 14.34
C PHE A 116 6.59 3.46 14.57
N GLU A 117 6.96 4.16 13.51
CA GLU A 117 7.75 5.38 13.58
C GLU A 117 6.81 6.52 13.21
N TRP A 118 6.60 7.42 14.17
CA TRP A 118 5.71 8.56 14.05
C TRP A 118 6.42 9.70 13.33
N GLN A 119 5.66 10.64 12.77
CA GLN A 119 6.20 11.94 12.37
C GLN A 119 6.59 12.71 13.64
N GLU A 120 7.60 13.59 13.54
CA GLU A 120 8.01 14.50 14.62
C GLU A 120 7.09 15.72 14.75
#